data_AF-A0A2V8PZ12-F1
#
_entry.id   AF-A0A2V8PZ12-F1
#
_cell.length_a   1.000
_cell.length_b   1.000
_cell.length_c   1.000
_cell.angle_alpha   90.00
_cell.angle_beta   90.00
_cell.angle_gamma   90.00
#
_symmetry.space_group_name_H-M   'P 1'
#
loop_
_entity.id
_entity.type
_entity.pdbx_description
1 polymer ?
#
loop_
_entity_poly.entity_id
_entity_poly.type
_entity_poly.pdbx_seq_one_letter_code
_entity_poly.pdbx_strand_id
1 'polypeptide(L)' 'MNGLRVYINTQATETHDGCGVFYSRRADGPYYRWRYDEQVTQWRVARMRLSDVTPKVLCTTNWKALPAALQRSMVEHYQE' A
#
# COMPACT_ATOMS: atom_id res chain seq x y z
N MET A 1 15.20 1.10 5.13
CA MET A 1 14.07 1.79 4.49
C MET A 1 14.05 3.27 4.88
N ASN A 2 14.70 4.14 4.10
CA ASN A 2 14.63 5.57 4.36
C ASN A 2 13.61 6.20 3.40
N GLY A 3 12.67 6.96 3.96
CA GLY A 3 11.68 7.71 3.19
C GLY A 3 10.47 6.91 2.67
N LEU A 4 10.28 5.66 3.11
CA LEU A 4 9.06 4.91 2.82
C LEU A 4 7.91 5.41 3.69
N ARG A 5 6.82 5.84 3.06
CA ARG A 5 5.58 6.23 3.72
C ARG A 5 4.47 5.28 3.29
N VAL A 6 3.60 4.93 4.22
CA VAL A 6 2.45 4.06 3.98
C VAL A 6 1.18 4.82 4.29
N TYR A 7 0.14 4.55 3.52
CA TYR A 7 -1.13 5.25 3.56
C TYR A 7 -2.30 4.29 3.46
N ILE A 8 -3.44 4.75 3.93
CA ILE A 8 -4.76 4.13 3.74
C ILE A 8 -5.70 5.15 3.11
N ASN A 9 -6.67 4.67 2.33
CA ASN A 9 -7.77 5.52 1.87
C ASN A 9 -8.83 5.58 2.97
N THR A 10 -9.16 6.77 3.45
CA THR A 10 -10.15 6.96 4.54
C THR A 10 -11.55 7.28 4.04
N GLN A 11 -11.70 7.67 2.77
CA GLN A 11 -13.01 8.01 2.20
C GLN A 11 -13.75 6.79 1.67
N ALA A 12 -13.01 5.80 1.20
CA ALA A 12 -13.54 4.50 0.87
C ALA A 12 -12.89 3.50 1.81
N THR A 13 -13.70 2.72 2.53
CA THR A 13 -13.26 1.43 3.06
C THR A 13 -12.99 0.54 1.86
N GLU A 14 -11.86 0.77 1.19
CA GLU A 14 -11.42 -0.04 0.07
C GLU A 14 -11.01 -1.38 0.64
N THR A 15 -11.99 -2.27 0.76
CA THR A 15 -11.77 -3.69 0.97
C THR A 15 -11.78 -4.35 -0.40
N HIS A 16 -10.73 -5.12 -0.68
CA HIS A 16 -10.73 -6.06 -1.79
C HIS A 16 -10.84 -7.44 -1.15
N ASP A 17 -11.95 -8.13 -1.39
CA ASP A 17 -12.21 -9.45 -0.79
C ASP A 17 -12.17 -9.40 0.76
N GLY A 18 -12.79 -8.37 1.36
CA GLY A 18 -12.77 -8.19 2.83
C GLY A 18 -11.42 -7.76 3.42
N CYS A 19 -10.34 -7.79 2.65
CA CYS A 19 -9.00 -7.37 3.07
C CYS A 19 -8.71 -5.89 2.74
N GLY A 20 -8.03 -5.20 3.66
CA GLY A 20 -7.71 -3.78 3.52
C GLY A 20 -6.75 -3.48 2.37
N VAL A 21 -7.03 -2.41 1.62
CA VAL A 21 -6.11 -1.84 0.62
C VAL A 21 -5.16 -0.85 1.30
N PHE A 22 -3.88 -0.96 0.96
CA PHE A 22 -2.84 -0.05 1.45
C PHE A 22 -2.10 0.61 0.29
N TYR A 23 -1.47 1.74 0.57
CA TYR A 23 -0.68 2.46 -0.42
C TYR A 23 0.70 2.77 0.14
N SER A 24 1.73 2.77 -0.70
CA SER A 24 3.08 3.17 -0.30
C SER A 24 3.72 4.11 -1.30
N ARG A 25 4.63 4.95 -0.81
CA ARG A 25 5.45 5.84 -1.64
C ARG A 25 6.82 6.02 -0.98
N ARG A 26 7.88 5.91 -1.76
CA ARG A 26 9.25 6.21 -1.30
C ARG A 26 9.67 7.59 -1.79
N ALA A 27 9.96 8.50 -0.86
CA ALA A 27 10.29 9.90 -1.15
C ALA A 27 9.30 10.53 -2.15
N ASP A 28 9.78 11.09 -3.26
CA ASP A 28 8.94 11.66 -4.31
C ASP A 28 8.61 10.67 -5.46
N GLY A 29 8.89 9.37 -5.26
CA GLY A 29 8.60 8.31 -6.24
C GLY A 29 7.10 8.09 -6.51
N PRO A 30 6.74 7.12 -7.35
CA PRO A 30 5.33 6.80 -7.61
C PRO A 30 4.63 6.22 -6.38
N TYR A 31 3.30 6.35 -6.36
CA TYR A 31 2.47 5.59 -5.44
C TYR A 31 2.36 4.14 -5.92
N TYR A 32 2.38 3.23 -4.96
CA TYR A 32 2.08 1.82 -5.15
C TYR A 32 0.84 1.46 -4.36
N ARG A 33 -0.02 0.64 -4.95
CA ARG A 33 -1.22 0.11 -4.32
C ARG A 33 -1.00 -1.36 -4.00
N TRP A 34 -1.32 -1.72 -2.76
CA TRP A 34 -1.23 -3.06 -2.21
C TRP A 34 -2.63 -3.59 -1.94
N ARG A 35 -2.94 -4.75 -2.51
CA ARG A 35 -4.19 -5.47 -2.23
C ARG A 35 -3.85 -6.90 -1.87
N TYR A 36 -4.58 -7.44 -0.91
CA TYR A 36 -4.50 -8.87 -0.63
C TYR A 36 -5.31 -9.61 -1.68
N ASP A 37 -4.73 -10.69 -2.20
CA ASP A 37 -5.36 -11.61 -3.11
C ASP A 37 -5.59 -12.91 -2.33
N GLU A 38 -6.85 -13.21 -1.99
CA GLU A 38 -7.19 -14.41 -1.21
C GLU A 38 -6.99 -15.70 -1.99
N GLN A 39 -7.06 -15.65 -3.32
CA GLN A 39 -6.88 -16.82 -4.20
C GLN A 39 -5.44 -17.34 -4.13
N VAL A 40 -4.45 -16.44 -4.10
CA VAL A 40 -3.04 -16.81 -3.94
C VAL A 40 -2.49 -16.54 -2.53
N THR A 41 -3.33 -16.08 -1.61
CA THR A 41 -3.00 -15.73 -0.22
C THR A 41 -1.81 -14.76 -0.08
N GLN A 42 -1.64 -13.85 -1.05
CA GLN A 42 -0.47 -12.99 -1.16
C GLN A 42 -0.85 -11.52 -1.39
N TRP A 43 0.02 -10.61 -0.96
CA TRP A 43 -0.07 -9.19 -1.31
C TRP A 43 0.39 -8.96 -2.75
N ARG A 44 -0.48 -8.36 -3.54
CA ARG A 44 -0.20 -7.90 -4.90
C ARG A 44 0.10 -6.41 -4.88
N VAL A 45 1.10 -6.00 -5.66
CA VAL A 45 1.49 -4.60 -5.83
C VAL A 45 1.21 -4.12 -7.24
N ALA A 46 0.68 -2.90 -7.37
CA ALA A 46 0.53 -2.21 -8.64
C ALA A 46 1.09 -0.79 -8.52
N ARG A 47 1.87 -0.37 -9.52
CA ARG A 47 2.31 1.02 -9.65
C ARG A 47 1.16 1.88 -10.14
N MET A 48 0.83 2.91 -9.39
CA MET A 48 -0.26 3.82 -9.72
C MET A 48 0.25 5.02 -10.54
N ARG A 49 -0.58 5.54 -11.44
CA ARG A 49 -0.34 6.85 -12.05
C ARG A 49 -0.88 7.92 -11.10
N LEU A 50 -0.36 9.14 -11.22
CA LEU A 50 -0.82 10.27 -10.40
C LEU A 50 -2.29 10.61 -10.64
N SER A 51 -2.83 10.32 -11.83
CA SER A 51 -4.25 10.48 -12.16
C SER A 51 -5.15 9.45 -11.46
N ASP A 52 -4.62 8.28 -11.11
CA ASP A 52 -5.36 7.17 -10.48
C ASP A 52 -5.35 7.25 -8.95
N VAL A 53 -4.61 8.21 -8.39
CA VAL A 53 -4.48 8.41 -6.95
C VAL A 53 -4.97 9.81 -6.62
N THR A 54 -5.80 9.93 -5.59
CA THR A 54 -6.16 11.22 -5.03
C THR A 54 -5.40 11.40 -3.71
N PRO A 55 -4.22 12.06 -3.68
CA PRO A 55 -3.41 12.13 -2.46
C PRO A 55 -4.13 12.76 -1.28
N LYS A 56 -5.11 13.65 -1.55
CA LYS A 56 -5.94 14.31 -0.54
C LYS A 56 -6.80 13.34 0.29
N VAL A 57 -7.09 12.14 -0.22
CA VAL A 57 -7.89 11.13 0.49
C VAL A 57 -7.03 10.06 1.18
N LEU A 58 -5.72 10.10 0.95
CA LEU A 58 -4.77 9.18 1.56
C LEU A 58 -4.28 9.73 2.90
N CYS A 59 -4.54 8.99 3.97
CA CYS A 59 -4.02 9.30 5.30
C CYS A 59 -2.81 8.43 5.59
N THR A 60 -1.75 9.03 6.17
CA THR A 60 -0.58 8.28 6.62
C THR A 60 -0.98 7.25 7.68
N THR A 61 -0.52 6.01 7.53
CA THR A 61 -0.69 4.97 8.54
C THR A 61 0.67 4.58 9.13
N ASN A 62 0.64 4.01 10.33
CA ASN A 62 1.84 3.55 11.00
C ASN A 62 2.29 2.22 10.38
N TRP A 63 3.58 2.13 10.01
CA TRP A 63 4.20 0.90 9.53
C TRP A 63 3.92 -0.31 10.44
N LYS A 64 3.93 -0.10 11.77
CA LYS A 64 3.68 -1.15 12.76
C LYS A 64 2.23 -1.64 12.79
N ALA A 65 1.29 -0.88 12.24
CA ALA A 65 -0.12 -1.25 12.17
C ALA A 65 -0.43 -2.11 10.91
N LEU A 66 0.53 -2.30 10.02
CA LEU A 66 0.35 -3.10 8.82
C LEU A 66 0.45 -4.60 9.13
N PRO A 67 -0.30 -5.46 8.41
CA PRO A 67 -0.12 -6.90 8.48
C PRO A 67 1.34 -7.31 8.26
N ALA A 68 1.84 -8.27 9.04
CA ALA A 68 3.25 -8.71 8.94
C ALA A 68 3.61 -9.24 7.55
N ALA A 69 2.67 -9.89 6.86
CA ALA A 69 2.85 -10.33 5.49
C ALA A 69 3.02 -9.15 4.51
N LEU A 70 2.25 -8.07 4.69
CA LEU A 70 2.37 -6.86 3.87
C LEU A 70 3.70 -6.15 4.11
N GLN A 71 4.13 -6.07 5.37
CA GLN A 71 5.43 -5.48 5.71
C GLN A 71 6.56 -6.21 4.97
N ARG A 72 6.57 -7.55 4.99
CA ARG A 72 7.53 -8.36 4.22
C ARG A 72 7.49 -8.04 2.73
N SER A 73 6.31 -8.09 2.11
CA SER A 73 6.18 -7.81 0.68
C SER A 73 6.65 -6.40 0.29
N MET A 74 6.40 -5.39 1.15
CA MET A 74 6.94 -4.05 0.95
C MET A 74 8.46 -3.99 1.12
N VAL A 75 9.03 -4.71 2.09
CA VAL A 75 10.50 -4.79 2.26
C VAL A 75 11.14 -5.32 1.00
N GLU A 76 10.66 -6.47 0.52
CA GLU A 76 11.16 -7.15 -0.68
C GLU A 76 11.10 -6.21 -1.89
N HIS A 77 9.92 -5.63 -2.16
CA HIS A 77 9.71 -4.71 -3.29
C HIS A 77 10.62 -3.47 -3.31
N TYR A 78 11.06 -2.97 -2.15
CA TYR A 78 11.92 -1.77 -2.07
C TYR A 78 13.40 -2.07 -1.78
N GLN A 79 13.75 -3.35 -1.58
CA GLN A 79 15.13 -3.83 -1.51
C GLN A 79 15.70 -4.13 -2.90
N GLU A 80 14.83 -4.54 -3.82
CA GLU A 80 15.10 -4.58 -5.28
C GLU A 80 15.23 -3.15 -5.85
#